data_AF-A0A6N1DZB1-F1
#
_entry.id   AF-A0A6N1DZB1-F1
#
_cell.length_a   1.000
_cell.length_b   1.000
_cell.length_c   1.000
_cell.angle_alpha   90.00
_cell.angle_beta   90.00
_cell.angle_gamma   90.00
#
_symmetry.space_group_name_H-M   'P 1'
#
loop_
_entity.id
_entity.type
_entity.pdbx_description
1 polymer ?
#
loop_
_entity_poly.entity_id
_entity_poly.type
_entity_poly.pdbx_seq_one_letter_code
_entity_poly.pdbx_strand_id
1 'polypeptide(L)'
;MSKKLKVIFGAFVIGASIAGITGALVASKSNQISEKEQLHSFNFGTFNSEIKKSYASAYASNPVIKTTNNVDANNEYWKKLFKVKKIPTSAELEKKDFYLLGKRGELINIFDKKYNVYFNSYANDLEGKLFLVVSLYLKNTSPAKLYDKVVLEVDGFKTMNFENIKNYVGFSNESSIEINESSLNKYDDFESLKTEYKNIENNIQKKEEFIRSLFNGLDTNKASKIDFEKTNLEFKDQNIVVLKTSLKARINLAQKDALLKIDSPSDTSFENIDLSDKEFTISKFN
;
A
#
# COMPACT_ATOMS: atom_id res chain seq x y z
N MET A 1 33.14 48.62 -23.12
CA MET A 1 33.99 47.42 -23.17
C MET A 1 33.24 46.28 -22.52
N SER A 2 32.96 45.23 -23.27
CA SER A 2 32.22 44.05 -22.83
C SER A 2 33.04 43.21 -21.85
N LYS A 3 32.36 42.51 -20.94
CA LYS A 3 32.67 41.11 -20.60
C LYS A 3 31.47 40.44 -19.92
N LYS A 4 31.21 39.23 -20.40
CA LYS A 4 30.08 38.33 -20.18
C LYS A 4 30.19 37.58 -18.83
N LEU A 5 29.10 36.84 -18.53
CA LEU A 5 29.07 35.50 -17.89
C LEU A 5 29.16 35.51 -16.34
N LYS A 6 28.45 34.68 -15.55
CA LYS A 6 27.76 33.39 -15.74
C LYS A 6 26.54 33.28 -14.80
N VAL A 7 25.49 32.63 -15.29
CA VAL A 7 24.51 31.86 -14.50
C VAL A 7 25.24 30.70 -13.79
N ILE A 8 24.86 30.35 -12.56
CA ILE A 8 24.70 28.96 -12.10
C ILE A 8 23.81 28.93 -10.84
N PHE A 9 22.85 28.01 -10.90
CA PHE A 9 21.93 27.54 -9.87
C PHE A 9 22.62 27.01 -8.61
N GLY A 10 21.88 27.05 -7.50
CA GLY A 10 21.86 25.93 -6.56
C GLY A 10 22.35 26.24 -5.14
N ALA A 11 21.39 26.33 -4.21
CA ALA A 11 21.43 25.57 -2.96
C ALA A 11 20.11 25.81 -2.20
N PHE A 12 19.25 24.80 -2.24
CA PHE A 12 18.17 24.61 -1.27
C PHE A 12 18.83 24.49 0.11
N VAL A 13 18.65 25.49 0.97
CA VAL A 13 18.87 25.34 2.40
C VAL A 13 17.51 25.57 3.05
N ILE A 14 16.78 24.47 3.26
CA ILE A 14 15.67 24.44 4.22
C ILE A 14 16.34 24.45 5.60
N GLY A 15 16.77 25.63 6.02
CA GLY A 15 17.10 25.96 7.40
C GLY A 15 15.91 26.72 7.96
N ALA A 16 15.03 26.03 8.69
CA ALA A 16 13.92 26.66 9.38
C ALA A 16 14.45 27.49 10.57
N SER A 17 14.87 28.72 10.31
CA SER A 17 15.00 29.76 11.34
C SER A 17 13.65 30.43 11.50
N ILE A 18 12.88 30.00 12.51
CA ILE A 18 11.69 30.72 12.99
C ILE A 18 12.19 31.98 13.71
N ALA A 19 12.40 33.07 12.95
CA ALA A 19 12.58 34.40 13.51
C ALA A 19 11.20 35.01 13.80
N GLY A 20 11.04 35.56 15.00
CA GLY A 20 9.79 36.09 15.52
C GLY A 20 9.17 37.18 14.62
N ILE A 21 7.86 37.07 14.38
CA ILE A 21 7.09 38.08 13.66
C ILE A 21 6.44 38.99 14.72
N THR A 22 7.09 40.11 15.00
CA THR A 22 6.45 41.30 15.59
C THR A 22 5.51 41.94 14.58
N GLY A 23 4.33 42.35 15.06
CA GLY A 23 3.21 42.78 14.22
C GLY A 23 3.48 44.02 13.37
N ALA A 24 3.05 43.92 12.11
CA ALA A 24 2.62 45.05 11.30
C ALA A 24 1.26 44.68 10.70
N LEU A 25 0.21 45.36 11.16
CA LEU A 25 -1.13 45.30 10.60
C LEU A 25 -1.11 45.95 9.21
N VAL A 26 -0.92 45.13 8.17
CA VAL A 26 -1.22 45.53 6.80
C VAL A 26 -2.65 45.09 6.52
N ALA A 27 -3.55 46.07 6.41
CA ALA A 27 -4.89 45.87 5.89
C ALA A 27 -4.81 45.37 4.43
N SER A 28 -4.86 44.06 4.24
CA SER A 28 -4.88 43.45 2.91
C SER A 28 -6.31 43.34 2.42
N LYS A 29 -6.60 43.92 1.24
CA LYS A 29 -7.75 43.52 0.41
C LYS A 29 -7.81 41.99 0.37
N SER A 30 -8.90 41.43 0.88
CA SER A 30 -9.14 39.99 0.96
C SER A 30 -9.27 39.41 -0.45
N ASN A 31 -8.18 38.92 -1.02
CA ASN A 31 -8.26 37.82 -1.97
C ASN A 31 -8.79 36.62 -1.17
N GLN A 32 -10.12 36.39 -1.21
CA GLN A 32 -10.70 35.18 -0.65
C GLN A 32 -10.16 34.00 -1.46
N ILE A 33 -9.17 33.30 -0.90
CA ILE A 33 -8.70 32.02 -1.41
C ILE A 33 -9.92 31.11 -1.45
N SER A 34 -10.16 30.46 -2.60
CA SER A 34 -11.29 29.54 -2.72
C SER A 34 -11.12 28.36 -1.75
N GLU A 35 -12.22 27.73 -1.32
CA GLU A 35 -12.16 26.58 -0.41
C GLU A 35 -11.32 25.43 -0.99
N LYS A 36 -11.34 25.29 -2.32
CA LYS A 36 -10.45 24.39 -3.08
C LYS A 36 -8.98 24.76 -2.91
N GLU A 37 -8.59 25.99 -3.24
CA GLU A 37 -7.20 26.43 -3.05
C GLU A 37 -6.76 26.33 -1.59
N GLN A 38 -7.69 26.54 -0.64
CA GLN A 38 -7.42 26.38 0.78
C GLN A 38 -7.13 24.92 1.14
N LEU A 39 -7.92 23.95 0.66
CA LEU A 39 -7.67 22.52 0.87
C LEU A 39 -6.30 22.11 0.31
N HIS A 40 -5.97 22.59 -0.88
CA HIS A 40 -4.69 22.30 -1.55
C HIS A 40 -3.49 23.04 -0.93
N SER A 41 -3.72 23.93 0.03
CA SER A 41 -2.66 24.61 0.78
C SER A 41 -2.22 23.86 2.03
N PHE A 42 -2.87 22.76 2.40
CA PHE A 42 -2.49 21.97 3.56
C PHE A 42 -1.18 21.21 3.33
N ASN A 43 -0.37 21.14 4.37
CA ASN A 43 0.85 20.36 4.42
C ASN A 43 0.64 19.17 5.37
N PHE A 44 0.97 17.98 4.87
CA PHE A 44 1.05 16.75 5.65
C PHE A 44 2.52 16.48 5.99
N GLY A 45 2.80 16.13 7.23
CA GLY A 45 4.18 15.89 7.65
C GLY A 45 4.28 15.19 8.99
N THR A 46 5.52 15.03 9.45
CA THR A 46 5.88 14.42 10.74
C THR A 46 7.03 15.18 11.39
N PHE A 47 7.08 15.17 12.71
CA PHE A 47 8.27 15.56 13.49
C PHE A 47 8.90 14.37 14.21
N ASN A 48 8.22 13.22 14.20
CA ASN A 48 8.65 12.03 14.91
C ASN A 48 9.71 11.28 14.08
N SER A 49 10.97 11.31 14.50
CA SER A 49 12.05 10.61 13.80
C SER A 49 11.86 9.09 13.76
N GLU A 50 11.06 8.52 14.66
CA GLU A 50 10.81 7.09 14.73
C GLU A 50 10.01 6.58 13.53
N ILE A 51 9.22 7.42 12.86
CA ILE A 51 8.48 6.97 11.68
C ILE A 51 9.41 6.51 10.55
N LYS A 52 10.66 7.02 10.53
CA LYS A 52 11.68 6.65 9.55
C LYS A 52 12.16 5.21 9.69
N LYS A 53 11.92 4.60 10.87
CA LYS A 53 12.28 3.20 11.14
C LYS A 53 11.17 2.23 10.69
N SER A 54 9.98 2.72 10.40
CA SER A 54 8.82 1.94 9.98
C SER A 54 8.62 2.00 8.46
N TYR A 55 7.97 0.98 7.90
CA TYR A 55 7.45 1.04 6.53
C TYR A 55 6.21 1.94 6.47
N ALA A 56 5.95 2.58 5.33
CA ALA A 56 4.78 3.44 5.16
C ALA A 56 3.47 2.63 5.27
N SER A 57 3.47 1.37 4.85
CA SER A 57 2.33 0.45 4.99
C SER A 57 1.86 0.25 6.44
N ALA A 58 2.69 0.53 7.45
CA ALA A 58 2.23 0.52 8.85
C ALA A 58 1.12 1.55 9.12
N TYR A 59 1.01 2.58 8.28
CA TYR A 59 0.05 3.67 8.37
C TYR A 59 -0.89 3.75 7.16
N ALA A 60 -0.92 2.73 6.29
CA ALA A 60 -1.89 2.65 5.19
C ALA A 60 -3.23 2.07 5.68
N SER A 61 -4.34 2.47 5.06
CA SER A 61 -5.68 2.00 5.47
C SER A 61 -5.92 0.52 5.13
N ASN A 62 -5.27 -0.01 4.09
CA ASN A 62 -5.34 -1.42 3.72
C ASN A 62 -3.96 -1.93 3.27
N PRO A 63 -3.04 -2.17 4.21
CA PRO A 63 -1.70 -2.60 3.86
C PRO A 63 -1.70 -4.04 3.38
N VAL A 64 -0.88 -4.28 2.35
CA VAL A 64 -0.61 -5.60 1.81
C VAL A 64 0.36 -6.34 2.74
N ILE A 65 1.32 -5.62 3.31
CA ILE A 65 2.30 -6.14 4.27
C ILE A 65 1.93 -5.64 5.66
N LYS A 66 1.71 -6.57 6.58
CA LYS A 66 1.51 -6.25 8.00
C LYS A 66 2.81 -6.35 8.75
N THR A 67 3.24 -5.23 9.32
CA THR A 67 4.40 -5.15 10.21
C THR A 67 3.95 -5.16 11.66
N THR A 68 4.87 -5.39 12.59
CA THR A 68 4.59 -5.39 14.04
C THR A 68 4.08 -4.04 14.55
N ASN A 69 4.36 -2.94 13.82
CA ASN A 69 4.00 -1.58 14.21
C ASN A 69 2.74 -1.07 13.48
N ASN A 70 1.97 -1.95 12.85
CA ASN A 70 0.79 -1.54 12.11
C ASN A 70 -0.24 -0.87 13.03
N VAL A 71 -0.58 0.37 12.69
CA VAL A 71 -1.73 1.05 13.27
C VAL A 71 -2.96 0.78 12.39
N ASP A 72 -4.15 0.75 13.00
CA ASP A 72 -5.40 0.75 12.24
C ASP A 72 -5.66 2.17 11.70
N ALA A 73 -4.92 2.54 10.65
CA ALA A 73 -4.95 3.86 10.01
C ALA A 73 -6.20 4.10 9.15
N ASN A 74 -7.36 3.86 9.75
CA ASN A 74 -8.66 4.14 9.18
C ASN A 74 -9.00 5.65 9.26
N ASN A 75 -10.14 6.04 8.69
CA ASN A 75 -10.60 7.43 8.69
C ASN A 75 -10.71 8.03 10.10
N GLU A 76 -11.12 7.25 11.11
CA GLU A 76 -11.26 7.73 12.49
C GLU A 76 -9.91 7.95 13.18
N TYR A 77 -8.92 7.09 12.89
CA TYR A 77 -7.54 7.30 13.33
C TYR A 77 -7.01 8.66 12.85
N TRP A 78 -7.14 8.95 11.56
CA TRP A 78 -6.68 10.21 10.98
C TRP A 78 -7.49 11.43 11.47
N LYS A 79 -8.82 11.30 11.62
CA LYS A 79 -9.64 12.35 12.24
C LYS A 79 -9.17 12.68 13.64
N LYS A 80 -8.88 11.69 14.47
CA LYS A 80 -8.41 11.90 15.85
C LYS A 80 -7.07 12.66 15.88
N LEU A 81 -6.18 12.38 14.92
CA LEU A 81 -4.90 13.07 14.81
C LEU A 81 -5.03 14.53 14.37
N PHE A 82 -5.87 14.79 13.36
CA PHE A 82 -5.89 16.07 12.65
C PHE A 82 -7.03 17.03 13.06
N LYS A 83 -8.16 16.52 13.57
CA LYS A 83 -9.27 17.35 14.04
C LYS A 83 -9.07 17.74 15.50
N VAL A 84 -8.15 18.69 15.71
CA VAL A 84 -7.80 19.19 17.04
C VAL A 84 -8.56 20.46 17.40
N LYS A 85 -8.75 20.71 18.70
CA LYS A 85 -9.46 21.89 19.20
C LYS A 85 -8.61 23.17 19.18
N LYS A 86 -7.28 23.03 19.23
CA LYS A 86 -6.30 24.13 19.22
C LYS A 86 -5.11 23.76 18.34
N ILE A 87 -4.43 24.76 17.80
CA ILE A 87 -3.16 24.58 17.09
C ILE A 87 -2.14 23.98 18.08
N PRO A 88 -1.55 22.81 17.78
CA PRO A 88 -0.56 22.22 18.66
C PRO A 88 0.72 23.06 18.71
N THR A 89 1.34 23.13 19.88
CA THR A 89 2.69 23.69 20.06
C THR A 89 3.75 22.78 19.43
N SER A 90 4.96 23.30 19.16
CA SER A 90 6.05 22.48 18.61
C SER A 90 6.34 21.24 19.46
N ALA A 91 6.38 21.38 20.78
CA ALA A 91 6.58 20.25 21.70
C ALA A 91 5.42 19.23 21.70
N GLU A 92 4.19 19.66 21.38
CA GLU A 92 3.06 18.74 21.16
C GLU A 92 3.15 18.06 19.80
N LEU A 93 3.67 18.74 18.76
CA LEU A 93 3.88 18.18 17.42
C LEU A 93 4.98 17.12 17.39
N GLU A 94 6.08 17.32 18.13
CA GLU A 94 7.16 16.34 18.26
C GLU A 94 6.71 15.01 18.87
N LYS A 95 5.64 15.04 19.68
CA LYS A 95 5.04 13.84 20.29
C LYS A 95 4.01 13.16 19.40
N LYS A 96 3.65 13.75 18.27
CA LYS A 96 2.67 13.20 17.33
C LYS A 96 3.38 12.53 16.17
N ASP A 97 2.82 11.42 15.71
CA ASP A 97 3.32 10.74 14.52
C ASP A 97 3.17 11.61 13.27
N PHE A 98 2.07 12.35 13.19
CA PHE A 98 1.75 13.18 12.02
C PHE A 98 1.04 14.49 12.38
N TYR A 99 1.16 15.46 11.49
CA TYR A 99 0.41 16.70 11.50
C TYR A 99 -0.15 17.05 10.12
N LEU A 100 -1.23 17.85 10.14
CA LEU A 100 -1.89 18.38 8.95
C LEU A 100 -2.25 19.85 9.23
N LEU A 101 -1.55 20.78 8.58
CA LEU A 101 -1.70 22.23 8.83
C LEU A 101 -1.71 23.02 7.52
N GLY A 102 -2.58 24.02 7.41
CA GLY A 102 -2.56 24.99 6.32
C GLY A 102 -1.30 25.87 6.34
N LYS A 103 -0.99 26.54 5.23
CA LYS A 103 0.19 27.42 5.10
C LYS A 103 0.25 28.53 6.14
N ARG A 104 -0.87 28.94 6.73
CA ARG A 104 -0.94 29.98 7.79
C ARG A 104 -1.30 29.40 9.15
N GLY A 105 -1.12 28.08 9.34
CA GLY A 105 -1.41 27.37 10.58
C GLY A 105 -2.88 26.99 10.75
N GLU A 106 -3.69 27.03 9.68
CA GLU A 106 -5.09 26.63 9.75
C GLU A 106 -5.25 25.14 10.06
N LEU A 107 -6.26 24.83 10.87
CA LEU A 107 -6.67 23.45 11.16
C LEU A 107 -7.66 22.96 10.11
N ILE A 108 -7.65 21.65 9.81
CA ILE A 108 -8.58 21.06 8.83
C ILE A 108 -10.06 21.23 9.24
N ASN A 109 -10.31 21.51 10.52
CA ASN A 109 -11.62 21.81 11.09
C ASN A 109 -12.35 22.99 10.43
N ILE A 110 -11.65 23.89 9.72
CA ILE A 110 -12.27 24.99 8.99
C ILE A 110 -13.36 24.53 8.00
N PHE A 111 -13.26 23.30 7.50
CA PHE A 111 -14.22 22.72 6.56
C PHE A 111 -15.45 22.10 7.25
N ASP A 112 -15.41 21.88 8.57
CA ASP A 112 -16.44 21.11 9.29
C ASP A 112 -17.83 21.75 9.25
N LYS A 113 -17.93 23.06 9.00
CA LYS A 113 -19.24 23.73 8.90
C LYS A 113 -20.03 23.28 7.67
N LYS A 114 -19.36 23.05 6.54
CA LYS A 114 -20.00 22.78 5.23
C LYS A 114 -19.77 21.35 4.73
N TYR A 115 -18.70 20.71 5.18
CA TYR A 115 -18.21 19.46 4.60
C TYR A 115 -18.04 18.37 5.65
N ASN A 116 -18.25 17.13 5.22
CA ASN A 116 -17.73 15.95 5.90
C ASN A 116 -16.32 15.68 5.34
N VAL A 117 -15.32 15.73 6.22
CA VAL A 117 -13.92 15.47 5.88
C VAL A 117 -13.60 13.99 6.10
N TYR A 118 -13.08 13.34 5.06
CA TYR A 118 -12.63 11.95 5.08
C TYR A 118 -11.16 11.83 4.74
N PHE A 119 -10.52 10.83 5.33
CA PHE A 119 -9.11 10.52 5.17
C PHE A 119 -8.94 9.06 4.77
N ASN A 120 -8.18 8.83 3.70
CA ASN A 120 -7.68 7.51 3.31
C ASN A 120 -6.17 7.59 3.13
N SER A 121 -5.43 6.60 3.62
CA SER A 121 -3.98 6.56 3.52
C SER A 121 -3.49 5.40 2.66
N TYR A 122 -2.47 5.68 1.85
CA TYR A 122 -1.87 4.74 0.90
C TYR A 122 -0.35 4.78 1.02
N ALA A 123 0.32 3.65 0.82
CA ALA A 123 1.76 3.55 0.97
C ALA A 123 2.45 3.26 -0.37
N ASN A 124 3.66 3.81 -0.51
CA ASN A 124 4.65 3.37 -1.47
C ASN A 124 5.87 2.93 -0.67
N ASP A 125 5.94 1.63 -0.40
CA ASP A 125 7.02 1.06 0.40
C ASP A 125 8.32 0.96 -0.39
N LEU A 126 8.29 1.01 -1.73
CA LEU A 126 9.53 1.06 -2.54
C LEU A 126 10.24 2.40 -2.39
N GLU A 127 9.48 3.50 -2.39
CA GLU A 127 10.02 4.86 -2.27
C GLU A 127 10.05 5.38 -0.83
N GLY A 128 9.46 4.64 0.12
CA GLY A 128 9.39 5.05 1.52
C GLY A 128 8.48 6.26 1.73
N LYS A 129 7.30 6.26 1.09
CA LYS A 129 6.35 7.37 1.09
C LYS A 129 4.97 6.94 1.59
N LEU A 130 4.32 7.85 2.33
CA LEU A 130 2.92 7.72 2.72
C LEU A 130 2.12 8.86 2.08
N PHE A 131 1.03 8.50 1.42
CA PHE A 131 0.06 9.41 0.85
C PHE A 131 -1.18 9.48 1.72
N LEU A 132 -1.70 10.69 1.92
CA LEU A 132 -2.97 10.95 2.59
C LEU A 132 -3.91 11.64 1.60
N VAL A 133 -4.99 10.94 1.26
CA VAL A 133 -6.10 11.50 0.48
C VAL A 133 -7.07 12.16 1.45
N VAL A 134 -7.26 13.47 1.32
CA VAL A 134 -8.24 14.25 2.08
C VAL A 134 -9.39 14.60 1.15
N SER A 135 -10.58 14.08 1.45
CA SER A 135 -11.79 14.28 0.64
C SER A 135 -12.84 15.09 1.39
N LEU A 136 -13.40 16.09 0.73
CA LEU A 136 -14.49 16.92 1.25
C LEU A 136 -15.80 16.52 0.57
N TYR A 137 -16.77 16.03 1.34
CA TYR A 137 -18.12 15.75 0.85
C TYR A 137 -19.09 16.80 1.38
N LEU A 138 -19.98 17.32 0.54
CA LEU A 138 -21.00 18.28 0.96
C LEU A 138 -21.90 17.67 2.04
N LYS A 139 -22.17 18.43 3.10
CA LYS A 139 -23.19 18.06 4.09
C LYS A 139 -24.58 18.22 3.48
N ASN A 140 -25.52 17.40 3.96
CA ASN A 140 -26.94 17.48 3.61
C ASN A 140 -27.26 17.26 2.12
N THR A 141 -26.36 16.61 1.37
CA THR A 141 -26.64 16.12 0.02
C THR A 141 -26.86 14.62 0.05
N SER A 142 -27.96 14.13 -0.55
CA SER A 142 -28.21 12.71 -0.80
C SER A 142 -28.41 12.49 -2.30
N PRO A 143 -27.57 11.67 -2.97
CA PRO A 143 -26.41 10.96 -2.42
C PRO A 143 -25.29 11.91 -1.98
N ALA A 144 -24.36 11.41 -1.16
CA ALA A 144 -23.19 12.17 -0.73
C ALA A 144 -22.40 12.66 -1.94
N LYS A 145 -22.23 13.98 -2.07
CA LYS A 145 -21.56 14.59 -3.22
C LYS A 145 -20.14 15.02 -2.84
N LEU A 146 -19.14 14.45 -3.51
CA LEU A 146 -17.75 14.89 -3.41
C LEU A 146 -17.65 16.34 -3.93
N TYR A 147 -17.09 17.23 -3.11
CA TYR A 147 -16.80 18.60 -3.49
C TYR A 147 -15.41 18.70 -4.13
N ASP A 148 -14.39 18.23 -3.41
CA ASP A 148 -13.00 18.20 -3.88
C ASP A 148 -12.19 17.18 -3.07
N LYS A 149 -11.03 16.79 -3.62
CA LYS A 149 -10.04 15.98 -2.91
C LYS A 149 -8.62 16.49 -3.18
N VAL A 150 -7.73 16.27 -2.22
CA VAL A 150 -6.29 16.52 -2.37
C VAL A 150 -5.51 15.29 -1.92
N VAL A 151 -4.37 15.05 -2.58
CA VAL A 151 -3.42 14.01 -2.20
C VAL A 151 -2.18 14.69 -1.65
N LEU A 152 -1.95 14.51 -0.35
CA LEU A 152 -0.78 15.00 0.36
C LEU A 152 0.19 13.85 0.58
N GLU A 153 1.48 14.15 0.71
CA GLU A 153 2.51 13.13 0.84
C GLU A 153 3.48 13.48 1.97
N VAL A 154 4.02 12.44 2.61
CA VAL A 154 5.14 12.55 3.54
C VAL A 154 6.13 11.44 3.25
N ASP A 155 7.41 11.83 3.18
CA ASP A 155 8.52 10.96 2.81
C ASP A 155 9.37 10.61 4.04
N GLY A 156 10.28 9.65 3.85
CA GLY A 156 11.33 9.32 4.81
C GLY A 156 11.08 8.03 5.59
N PHE A 157 10.09 7.23 5.21
CA PHE A 157 9.90 5.88 5.75
C PHE A 157 10.98 4.94 5.25
N LYS A 158 11.08 3.78 5.93
CA LYS A 158 11.92 2.69 5.47
C LYS A 158 11.46 2.21 4.09
N THR A 159 12.40 1.97 3.19
CA THR A 159 12.15 1.38 1.88
C THR A 159 12.20 -0.14 1.93
N MET A 160 11.38 -0.77 1.12
CA MET A 160 11.36 -2.21 0.89
C MET A 160 12.16 -2.56 -0.36
N ASN A 161 12.96 -3.61 -0.25
CA ASN A 161 13.69 -4.19 -1.35
C ASN A 161 13.36 -5.68 -1.47
N PHE A 162 13.84 -6.30 -2.55
CA PHE A 162 13.66 -7.72 -2.85
C PHE A 162 14.12 -8.67 -1.72
N GLU A 163 15.18 -8.33 -0.99
CA GLU A 163 15.70 -9.19 0.07
C GLU A 163 14.75 -9.19 1.27
N ASN A 164 14.25 -8.00 1.64
CA ASN A 164 13.39 -7.85 2.79
C ASN A 164 11.98 -8.40 2.56
N ILE A 165 11.47 -8.35 1.31
CA ILE A 165 10.11 -8.80 1.02
C ILE A 165 9.94 -10.32 1.11
N LYS A 166 11.00 -11.09 0.85
CA LYS A 166 10.97 -12.55 0.95
C LYS A 166 10.46 -13.03 2.32
N ASN A 167 10.76 -12.28 3.37
CA ASN A 167 10.33 -12.60 4.73
C ASN A 167 8.82 -12.44 4.97
N TYR A 168 8.09 -11.83 4.04
CA TYR A 168 6.65 -11.60 4.14
C TYR A 168 5.86 -12.46 3.15
N VAL A 169 6.53 -13.17 2.24
CA VAL A 169 5.89 -13.95 1.19
C VAL A 169 5.71 -15.39 1.62
N GLY A 170 4.53 -15.94 1.38
CA GLY A 170 4.20 -17.31 1.80
C GLY A 170 2.73 -17.67 1.65
N PHE A 171 2.46 -18.95 1.91
CA PHE A 171 1.10 -19.47 2.05
C PHE A 171 0.44 -18.94 3.32
N SER A 172 -0.89 -18.81 3.31
CA SER A 172 -1.67 -18.43 4.49
C SER A 172 -1.55 -19.48 5.59
N ASN A 173 -1.58 -20.75 5.20
CA ASN A 173 -1.25 -21.87 6.07
C ASN A 173 -0.57 -22.94 5.24
N GLU A 174 0.75 -22.97 5.31
CA GLU A 174 1.52 -23.94 4.53
C GLU A 174 1.23 -25.39 4.95
N SER A 175 0.94 -25.64 6.23
CA SER A 175 0.65 -26.99 6.73
C SER A 175 -0.69 -27.57 6.27
N SER A 176 -1.58 -26.75 5.71
CA SER A 176 -2.90 -27.21 5.21
C SER A 176 -2.92 -27.52 3.71
N ILE A 177 -1.79 -27.45 3.01
CA ILE A 177 -1.74 -27.88 1.62
C ILE A 177 -1.71 -29.41 1.61
N GLU A 178 -2.77 -30.00 1.08
CA GLU A 178 -2.98 -31.45 1.01
C GLU A 178 -3.56 -31.82 -0.35
N ILE A 179 -3.41 -33.09 -0.74
CA ILE A 179 -4.08 -33.61 -1.93
C ILE A 179 -5.59 -33.66 -1.66
N ASN A 180 -6.37 -33.16 -2.62
CA ASN A 180 -7.80 -33.36 -2.66
C ASN A 180 -8.10 -34.75 -3.24
N GLU A 181 -8.21 -35.76 -2.37
CA GLU A 181 -8.49 -37.15 -2.76
C GLU A 181 -9.74 -37.31 -3.65
N SER A 182 -10.76 -36.46 -3.45
CA SER A 182 -11.98 -36.51 -4.26
C SER A 182 -11.73 -36.15 -5.73
N SER A 183 -10.75 -35.30 -6.01
CA SER A 183 -10.36 -34.92 -7.38
C SER A 183 -9.73 -36.10 -8.12
N LEU A 184 -9.05 -36.99 -7.39
CA LEU A 184 -8.36 -38.14 -7.96
C LEU A 184 -9.32 -39.19 -8.50
N ASN A 185 -10.58 -39.22 -8.04
CA ASN A 185 -11.60 -40.18 -8.49
C ASN A 185 -11.92 -40.10 -9.98
N LYS A 186 -11.49 -39.04 -10.67
CA LYS A 186 -11.66 -38.87 -12.12
C LYS A 186 -10.63 -39.63 -12.96
N TYR A 187 -9.57 -40.13 -12.32
CA TYR A 187 -8.45 -40.81 -12.97
C TYR A 187 -8.40 -42.28 -12.56
N ASP A 188 -8.25 -43.16 -13.52
CA ASP A 188 -8.19 -44.60 -13.29
C ASP A 188 -6.84 -45.02 -12.68
N ASP A 189 -5.76 -44.30 -13.03
CA ASP A 189 -4.39 -44.58 -12.58
C ASP A 189 -3.52 -43.31 -12.50
N PHE A 190 -2.28 -43.47 -12.05
CA PHE A 190 -1.34 -42.36 -11.92
C PHE A 190 -0.87 -41.79 -13.27
N GLU A 191 -0.76 -42.63 -14.30
CA GLU A 191 -0.30 -42.21 -15.64
C GLU A 191 -1.36 -41.38 -16.38
N SER A 192 -2.65 -41.66 -16.17
CA SER A 192 -3.76 -40.85 -16.71
C SER A 192 -3.80 -39.45 -16.08
N LEU A 193 -3.60 -39.33 -14.76
CA LEU A 193 -3.44 -38.05 -14.07
C LEU A 193 -2.27 -37.24 -14.65
N LYS A 194 -1.10 -37.87 -14.78
CA LYS A 194 0.13 -37.27 -15.33
C LYS A 194 -0.04 -36.84 -16.78
N THR A 195 -0.73 -37.64 -17.59
CA THR A 195 -0.99 -37.35 -19.00
C THR A 195 -1.92 -36.14 -19.14
N GLU A 196 -2.98 -36.05 -18.31
CA GLU A 196 -3.87 -34.90 -18.32
C GLU A 196 -3.11 -33.61 -18.00
N TYR A 197 -2.27 -33.62 -16.97
CA TYR A 197 -1.44 -32.46 -16.61
C TYR A 197 -0.50 -32.03 -17.76
N LYS A 198 0.24 -32.97 -18.36
CA LYS A 198 1.16 -32.67 -19.47
C LYS A 198 0.45 -32.07 -20.68
N ASN A 199 -0.78 -32.48 -20.96
CA ASN A 199 -1.57 -31.94 -22.06
C ASN A 199 -2.00 -30.47 -21.84
N ILE A 200 -2.02 -30.01 -20.59
CA ILE A 200 -2.48 -28.67 -20.22
C ILE A 200 -1.36 -27.77 -19.67
N GLU A 201 -0.16 -28.29 -19.40
CA GLU A 201 0.89 -27.58 -18.63
C GLU A 201 1.32 -26.24 -19.26
N ASN A 202 1.19 -26.12 -20.58
CA ASN A 202 1.50 -24.91 -21.35
C ASN A 202 0.32 -23.91 -21.44
N ASN A 203 -0.87 -24.28 -20.96
CA ASN A 203 -2.02 -23.38 -20.84
C ASN A 203 -2.18 -22.94 -19.38
N ILE A 204 -1.79 -21.69 -19.09
CA ILE A 204 -1.74 -21.15 -17.72
C ILE A 204 -3.07 -21.30 -16.99
N GLN A 205 -4.19 -20.98 -17.65
CA GLN A 205 -5.52 -21.03 -17.03
C GLN A 205 -5.91 -22.46 -16.68
N LYS A 206 -5.77 -23.40 -17.62
CA LYS A 206 -6.09 -24.81 -17.38
C LYS A 206 -5.17 -25.43 -16.34
N LYS A 207 -3.87 -25.08 -16.38
CA LYS A 207 -2.89 -25.51 -15.38
C LYS A 207 -3.26 -25.03 -13.98
N GLU A 208 -3.67 -23.76 -13.83
CA GLU A 208 -4.17 -23.22 -12.56
C GLU A 208 -5.41 -23.99 -12.08
N GLU A 209 -6.42 -24.18 -12.94
CA GLU A 209 -7.65 -24.91 -12.60
C GLU A 209 -7.35 -26.35 -12.14
N PHE A 210 -6.45 -27.04 -12.85
CA PHE A 210 -6.03 -28.39 -12.49
C PHE A 210 -5.34 -28.43 -11.13
N ILE A 211 -4.31 -27.61 -10.92
CA ILE A 211 -3.55 -27.57 -9.66
C ILE A 211 -4.48 -27.22 -8.48
N ARG A 212 -5.38 -26.24 -8.65
CA ARG A 212 -6.36 -25.87 -7.61
C ARG A 212 -7.39 -26.96 -7.35
N SER A 213 -7.71 -27.78 -8.34
CA SER A 213 -8.60 -28.92 -8.14
C SER A 213 -7.92 -30.07 -7.38
N LEU A 214 -6.62 -30.26 -7.62
CA LEU A 214 -5.82 -31.34 -7.08
C LEU A 214 -5.37 -31.09 -5.64
N PHE A 215 -5.19 -29.83 -5.22
CA PHE A 215 -4.71 -29.47 -3.89
C PHE A 215 -5.69 -28.56 -3.15
N ASN A 216 -6.01 -28.94 -1.91
CA ASN A 216 -6.68 -28.04 -0.97
C ASN A 216 -5.68 -27.06 -0.35
N GLY A 217 -6.16 -25.92 0.16
CA GLY A 217 -5.35 -25.02 0.99
C GLY A 217 -4.27 -24.22 0.24
N LEU A 218 -4.35 -24.10 -1.08
CA LEU A 218 -3.46 -23.25 -1.91
C LEU A 218 -3.77 -21.74 -1.77
N ASP A 219 -4.03 -21.29 -0.55
CA ASP A 219 -4.27 -19.89 -0.23
C ASP A 219 -2.97 -19.22 0.19
N THR A 220 -2.73 -18.02 -0.35
CA THR A 220 -1.54 -17.22 -0.03
C THR A 220 -1.88 -16.10 0.93
N ASN A 221 -0.88 -15.63 1.69
CA ASN A 221 -1.07 -14.46 2.52
C ASN A 221 -1.30 -13.20 1.65
N LYS A 222 -1.70 -12.08 2.27
CA LYS A 222 -1.99 -10.82 1.54
C LYS A 222 -0.80 -10.30 0.72
N ALA A 223 0.42 -10.55 1.19
CA ALA A 223 1.67 -10.13 0.55
C ALA A 223 2.10 -11.02 -0.61
N SER A 224 1.28 -11.98 -1.00
CA SER A 224 1.64 -13.03 -1.95
C SER A 224 0.53 -13.31 -2.95
N LYS A 225 0.91 -13.86 -4.11
CA LYS A 225 0.03 -14.46 -5.11
C LYS A 225 0.77 -15.63 -5.75
N ILE A 226 0.12 -16.74 -6.06
CA ILE A 226 0.77 -17.84 -6.80
C ILE A 226 1.09 -17.38 -8.23
N ASP A 227 2.31 -17.64 -8.69
CA ASP A 227 2.69 -17.51 -10.10
C ASP A 227 2.48 -18.83 -10.82
N PHE A 228 1.30 -19.02 -11.42
CA PHE A 228 1.00 -20.24 -12.16
C PHE A 228 1.78 -20.36 -13.46
N GLU A 229 2.43 -19.30 -13.96
CA GLU A 229 3.36 -19.44 -15.10
C GLU A 229 4.54 -20.32 -14.71
N LYS A 230 5.10 -20.09 -13.53
CA LYS A 230 6.30 -20.77 -13.00
C LYS A 230 6.00 -21.95 -12.08
N THR A 231 4.81 -22.02 -11.50
CA THR A 231 4.38 -23.15 -10.69
C THR A 231 4.13 -24.36 -11.60
N ASN A 232 4.64 -25.52 -11.20
CA ASN A 232 4.50 -26.76 -11.96
C ASN A 232 4.37 -27.99 -11.05
N LEU A 233 3.90 -29.09 -11.63
CA LEU A 233 3.94 -30.40 -11.02
C LEU A 233 5.09 -31.20 -11.62
N GLU A 234 5.80 -31.94 -10.78
CA GLU A 234 6.71 -33.00 -11.19
C GLU A 234 6.13 -34.34 -10.73
N PHE A 235 6.03 -35.29 -11.65
CA PHE A 235 5.55 -36.65 -11.36
C PHE A 235 6.76 -37.57 -11.27
N LYS A 236 6.99 -38.12 -10.08
CA LYS A 236 8.06 -39.07 -9.79
C LYS A 236 7.51 -40.50 -9.77
N ASP A 237 8.41 -41.47 -9.68
CA ASP A 237 8.05 -42.88 -9.48
C ASP A 237 7.28 -43.07 -8.15
N GLN A 238 6.65 -44.25 -7.99
CA GLN A 238 5.90 -44.61 -6.77
C GLN A 238 4.70 -43.69 -6.48
N ASN A 239 4.02 -43.20 -7.52
CA ASN A 239 2.82 -42.37 -7.41
C ASN A 239 3.05 -41.06 -6.64
N ILE A 240 4.26 -40.49 -6.73
CA ILE A 240 4.63 -39.26 -6.04
C ILE A 240 4.44 -38.05 -6.95
N VAL A 241 3.73 -37.04 -6.46
CA VAL A 241 3.62 -35.72 -7.10
C VAL A 241 4.34 -34.69 -6.26
N VAL A 242 5.23 -33.94 -6.90
CA VAL A 242 5.88 -32.77 -6.30
C VAL A 242 5.25 -31.51 -6.87
N LEU A 243 4.67 -30.69 -6.00
CA LEU A 243 4.21 -29.35 -6.31
C LEU A 243 5.38 -28.37 -6.14
N LYS A 244 5.90 -27.86 -7.26
CA LYS A 244 6.92 -26.82 -7.29
C LYS A 244 6.25 -25.46 -7.38
N THR A 245 6.29 -24.69 -6.29
CA THR A 245 5.55 -23.43 -6.19
C THR A 245 6.44 -22.22 -6.36
N SER A 246 5.96 -21.26 -7.15
CA SER A 246 6.54 -19.92 -7.25
C SER A 246 5.48 -18.90 -6.84
N LEU A 247 5.83 -17.95 -5.97
CA LEU A 247 4.95 -16.88 -5.54
C LEU A 247 5.41 -15.53 -6.11
N LYS A 248 4.46 -14.71 -6.53
CA LYS A 248 4.62 -13.27 -6.76
C LYS A 248 4.41 -12.53 -5.44
N ALA A 249 5.45 -11.85 -4.97
CA ALA A 249 5.39 -10.87 -3.90
C ALA A 249 4.44 -9.73 -4.26
N ARG A 250 3.77 -9.14 -3.28
CA ARG A 250 2.89 -7.98 -3.44
C ARG A 250 3.39 -6.85 -2.55
N ILE A 251 3.65 -5.68 -3.16
CA ILE A 251 4.15 -4.49 -2.45
C ILE A 251 3.15 -3.36 -2.55
N ASN A 252 2.98 -2.58 -1.48
CA ASN A 252 2.26 -1.31 -1.56
C ASN A 252 3.02 -0.31 -2.45
N LEU A 253 2.47 0.03 -3.62
CA LEU A 253 3.07 0.93 -4.62
C LEU A 253 2.07 2.01 -5.06
N ALA A 254 1.60 2.81 -4.11
CA ALA A 254 0.73 3.93 -4.43
C ALA A 254 1.49 5.01 -5.23
N GLN A 255 0.80 5.62 -6.19
CA GLN A 255 1.34 6.68 -7.03
C GLN A 255 0.38 7.87 -6.99
N LYS A 256 0.90 9.07 -6.64
CA LYS A 256 0.10 10.28 -6.40
C LYS A 256 -0.90 10.58 -7.52
N ASP A 257 -0.47 10.49 -8.77
CA ASP A 257 -1.32 10.73 -9.94
C ASP A 257 -2.44 9.70 -10.10
N ALA A 258 -2.20 8.44 -9.71
CA ALA A 258 -3.22 7.40 -9.72
C ALA A 258 -4.27 7.65 -8.63
N LEU A 259 -3.84 8.09 -7.44
CA LEU A 259 -4.74 8.46 -6.33
C LEU A 259 -5.65 9.65 -6.68
N LEU A 260 -5.15 10.58 -7.51
CA LEU A 260 -5.93 11.70 -8.02
C LEU A 260 -7.00 11.25 -9.04
N LYS A 261 -6.67 10.29 -9.90
CA LYS A 261 -7.51 9.86 -11.04
C LYS A 261 -8.58 8.81 -10.69
N ILE A 262 -8.40 8.02 -9.64
CA ILE A 262 -9.26 6.85 -9.34
C ILE A 262 -9.81 6.92 -7.90
N ASP A 263 -11.01 6.37 -7.66
CA ASP A 263 -11.58 6.18 -6.32
C ASP A 263 -11.11 4.87 -5.63
N SER A 264 -10.31 4.05 -6.33
CA SER A 264 -9.62 2.86 -5.81
C SER A 264 -8.39 2.58 -6.66
N PRO A 265 -7.21 3.07 -6.27
CA PRO A 265 -5.98 2.88 -7.02
C PRO A 265 -5.51 1.42 -6.93
N SER A 266 -4.89 0.94 -8.00
CA SER A 266 -4.15 -0.31 -7.99
C SER A 266 -2.84 -0.11 -7.23
N ASP A 267 -2.84 -0.45 -5.94
CA ASP A 267 -1.74 -0.18 -5.01
C ASP A 267 -0.63 -1.24 -5.02
N THR A 268 -0.44 -2.00 -6.10
CA THR A 268 0.40 -3.21 -6.01
C THR A 268 1.27 -3.49 -7.24
N SER A 269 2.57 -3.65 -7.01
CA SER A 269 3.52 -4.29 -7.93
C SER A 269 3.80 -5.74 -7.53
N PHE A 270 4.27 -6.53 -8.50
CA PHE A 270 4.55 -7.96 -8.32
C PHE A 270 5.97 -8.34 -8.73
N GLU A 271 6.60 -9.20 -7.93
CA GLU A 271 7.94 -9.75 -8.17
C GLU A 271 8.01 -11.23 -7.81
N ASN A 272 8.73 -12.04 -8.59
CA ASN A 272 8.75 -13.50 -8.41
C ASN A 272 9.72 -13.95 -7.31
N ILE A 273 9.27 -14.90 -6.49
CA ILE A 273 10.00 -15.57 -5.42
C ILE A 273 9.67 -17.06 -5.50
N ASP A 274 10.69 -17.87 -5.77
CA ASP A 274 10.56 -19.31 -5.73
C ASP A 274 10.49 -19.78 -4.26
N LEU A 275 9.53 -20.66 -3.95
CA LEU A 275 9.43 -21.32 -2.66
C LEU A 275 9.92 -22.76 -2.74
N SER A 276 10.11 -23.40 -1.59
CA SER A 276 10.50 -24.81 -1.51
C SER A 276 9.47 -25.74 -2.15
N ASP A 277 9.97 -26.81 -2.74
CA ASP A 277 9.18 -27.90 -3.32
C ASP A 277 8.42 -28.66 -2.23
N LYS A 278 7.20 -29.10 -2.54
CA LYS A 278 6.39 -29.96 -1.65
C LYS A 278 6.08 -31.29 -2.31
N GLU A 279 6.46 -32.37 -1.64
CA GLU A 279 6.25 -33.73 -2.11
C GLU A 279 5.02 -34.37 -1.48
N PHE A 280 4.22 -35.06 -2.29
CA PHE A 280 3.00 -35.73 -1.88
C PHE A 280 2.93 -37.13 -2.49
N THR A 281 2.64 -38.13 -1.67
CA THR A 281 2.42 -39.52 -2.14
C THR A 281 0.94 -39.73 -2.40
N ILE A 282 0.56 -40.15 -3.62
CA ILE A 282 -0.82 -40.48 -3.96
C ILE A 282 -1.11 -41.93 -3.58
N SER A 283 -1.68 -42.12 -2.40
CA SER A 283 -2.00 -43.46 -1.87
C SER A 283 -3.04 -44.23 -2.69
N LYS A 284 -3.92 -43.53 -3.41
CA LYS A 284 -4.99 -44.12 -4.23
C LYS A 284 -4.48 -45.12 -5.28
N PHE A 285 -3.31 -44.88 -5.85
CA PHE A 285 -2.78 -45.65 -6.98
C PHE A 285 -1.77 -46.74 -6.57
N ASN A 286 -1.61 -46.96 -5.26
CA ASN A 286 -0.75 -48.01 -4.71
C ASN A 286 -1.46 -49.36 -4.64
#